data_AF-A0A4R4T3E7-F1
#
_entry.id   AF-A0A4R4T3E7-F1
#
_cell.length_a   1.000
_cell.length_b   1.000
_cell.length_c   1.000
_cell.angle_alpha   90.00
_cell.angle_beta   90.00
_cell.angle_gamma   90.00
#
_symmetry.space_group_name_H-M   'P 1'
#
loop_
_entity.id
_entity.type
_entity.pdbx_description
1 polymer ?
#
loop_
_entity_poly.entity_id
_entity_poly.type
_entity_poly.pdbx_seq_one_letter_code
_entity_poly.pdbx_strand_id
1 'polypeptide(L)'
;MAVPDSLPVIVNSATAAVLFVAGIAKAVSPGQLGRSLNDLLPLPGRGVTVRHVRVFAALELLTALALTAAVARPAAAWAVGVLGVTFALAGVLGTLRGGRTACGCFGGSADRPLGPFNIAAGALLTAVPVVNLAAVPGGGPAYFFQAATGTACGALLLCLWVHRGLVKDFTRPLPASR
;
A
#
# COMPACT_ATOMS: atom_id res chain seq x y z
N MET A 1 18.19 -4.83 23.41
CA MET A 1 16.85 -5.26 23.87
C MET A 1 16.28 -6.19 22.82
N ALA A 2 15.87 -7.40 23.18
CA ALA A 2 15.25 -8.33 22.25
C ALA A 2 13.90 -7.74 21.80
N VAL A 3 13.68 -7.63 20.49
CA VAL A 3 12.38 -7.29 19.93
C VAL A 3 11.47 -8.50 20.12
N PRO A 4 10.23 -8.36 20.63
CA PRO A 4 9.30 -9.48 20.71
C PRO A 4 9.09 -10.07 19.31
N ASP A 5 9.14 -11.41 19.18
CA ASP A 5 9.00 -12.10 17.89
C ASP A 5 7.70 -11.75 17.14
N SER A 6 6.71 -11.20 17.84
CA SER A 6 5.44 -10.73 17.29
C SER A 6 5.54 -9.41 16.51
N LEU A 7 6.53 -8.54 16.79
CA LEU A 7 6.60 -7.22 16.15
C LEU A 7 6.82 -7.30 14.63
N PRO A 8 7.80 -8.09 14.10
CA PRO A 8 7.98 -8.23 12.66
C PRO A 8 6.74 -8.82 11.98
N VAL A 9 6.05 -9.76 12.63
CA VAL A 9 4.81 -10.35 12.12
C VAL A 9 3.75 -9.27 11.97
N ILE A 10 3.50 -8.46 13.00
CA ILE A 10 2.50 -7.39 12.97
C ILE A 10 2.83 -6.36 11.87
N VAL A 11 4.07 -5.87 11.85
CA VAL A 11 4.53 -4.85 10.90
C VAL A 11 4.44 -5.37 9.46
N ASN A 12 4.92 -6.59 9.21
CA ASN A 12 4.93 -7.17 7.87
C ASN A 12 3.50 -7.52 7.42
N SER A 13 2.65 -8.02 8.31
CA SER A 13 1.24 -8.30 7.99
C SER A 13 0.50 -7.04 7.58
N ALA A 14 0.63 -5.96 8.36
CA ALA A 14 -0.01 -4.68 8.10
C ALA A 14 0.52 -4.05 6.79
N THR A 15 1.85 -4.07 6.61
CA THR A 15 2.50 -3.57 5.39
C THR A 15 2.04 -4.34 4.16
N ALA A 16 2.06 -5.68 4.23
CA ALA A 16 1.61 -6.52 3.13
C ALA A 16 0.13 -6.31 2.82
N ALA A 17 -0.74 -6.15 3.83
CA ALA A 17 -2.15 -5.82 3.62
C ALA A 17 -2.33 -4.51 2.86
N VAL A 18 -1.61 -3.46 3.26
CA VAL A 18 -1.63 -2.15 2.62
C VAL A 18 -1.15 -2.23 1.17
N LEU A 19 0.01 -2.85 0.93
CA LEU A 19 0.56 -3.01 -0.42
C LEU A 19 -0.30 -3.90 -1.31
N PHE A 20 -0.90 -4.94 -0.74
CA PHE A 20 -1.78 -5.85 -1.46
C PHE A 20 -3.03 -5.11 -1.97
N VAL A 21 -3.75 -4.42 -1.07
CA VAL A 21 -4.94 -3.64 -1.45
C VAL A 21 -4.57 -2.51 -2.42
N ALA A 22 -3.45 -1.81 -2.17
CA ALA A 22 -2.97 -0.75 -3.04
C ALA A 22 -2.58 -1.26 -4.44
N GLY A 23 -1.99 -2.45 -4.54
CA GLY A 23 -1.60 -3.09 -5.78
C GLY A 23 -2.81 -3.56 -6.58
N ILE A 24 -3.78 -4.22 -5.93
CA ILE A 24 -5.04 -4.63 -6.58
C ILE A 24 -5.77 -3.41 -7.15
N ALA A 25 -5.90 -2.33 -6.38
CA ALA A 25 -6.56 -1.12 -6.83
C ALA A 25 -5.90 -0.51 -8.08
N LYS A 26 -4.56 -0.46 -8.12
CA LYS A 26 -3.82 0.05 -9.29
C LYS A 26 -3.90 -0.89 -10.49
N ALA A 27 -3.99 -2.20 -10.26
CA ALA A 27 -4.16 -3.18 -11.33
C ALA A 27 -5.54 -3.04 -12.00
N VAL A 28 -6.58 -2.83 -11.20
CA VAL A 28 -7.98 -2.67 -11.67
C VAL A 28 -8.22 -1.31 -12.30
N SER A 29 -7.76 -0.22 -11.67
CA SER A 29 -7.97 1.16 -12.14
C SER A 29 -6.65 1.92 -12.34
N PRO A 30 -5.84 1.56 -13.35
CA PRO A 30 -4.53 2.17 -13.57
C PRO A 30 -4.59 3.63 -14.04
N GLY A 31 -5.72 4.05 -14.61
CA GLY A 31 -5.87 5.38 -15.22
C GLY A 31 -5.78 6.53 -14.21
N GLN A 32 -6.26 6.32 -12.97
CA GLN A 32 -6.27 7.38 -11.95
C GLN A 32 -4.83 7.76 -11.54
N LEU A 33 -4.03 6.79 -11.14
CA LEU A 33 -2.63 7.03 -10.79
C LEU A 33 -1.83 7.55 -12.00
N GLY A 34 -2.08 7.01 -13.20
CA GLY A 34 -1.42 7.48 -14.42
C GLY A 34 -1.64 8.97 -14.67
N ARG A 35 -2.87 9.48 -14.51
CA ARG A 35 -3.17 10.91 -14.64
C ARG A 35 -2.42 11.73 -13.58
N SER A 36 -2.53 11.35 -12.31
CA SER A 36 -1.82 12.06 -11.23
C SER A 36 -0.31 12.10 -11.43
N LEU A 37 0.31 11.02 -11.90
CA LEU A 37 1.75 10.98 -12.16
C LEU A 37 2.15 11.85 -13.36
N ASN A 38 1.31 11.92 -14.40
CA ASN A 38 1.54 12.81 -15.54
C ASN A 38 1.37 14.29 -15.19
N ASP A 39 0.42 14.63 -14.31
CA ASP A 39 0.27 15.99 -13.80
C ASP A 39 1.46 16.39 -12.93
N LEU A 40 2.00 15.45 -12.16
CA LEU A 40 3.17 15.71 -11.33
C LEU A 40 4.43 15.78 -12.15
N LEU A 41 4.76 14.80 -12.98
CA LEU A 41 6.05 14.68 -13.63
C LEU A 41 5.99 15.28 -15.04
N PRO A 42 6.66 16.42 -15.31
CA PRO A 42 6.79 16.95 -16.67
C PRO A 42 7.76 16.08 -17.46
N LEU A 43 7.28 14.94 -17.94
CA LEU A 43 8.06 14.00 -18.73
C LEU A 43 7.99 14.37 -20.22
N PRO A 44 9.13 14.52 -20.92
CA PRO A 44 9.11 14.70 -22.37
C PRO A 44 8.58 13.43 -23.05
N GLY A 45 7.54 13.56 -23.88
CA GLY A 45 6.96 12.46 -24.66
C GLY A 45 5.60 11.96 -24.15
N ARG A 46 5.36 10.65 -24.23
CA ARG A 46 4.03 10.02 -23.95
C ARG A 46 3.67 9.92 -22.45
N GLY A 47 4.53 10.41 -21.55
CA GLY A 47 4.31 10.34 -20.11
C GLY A 47 4.21 8.91 -19.54
N VAL A 48 3.67 8.80 -18.33
CA VAL A 48 3.35 7.54 -17.65
C VAL A 48 2.14 6.88 -18.32
N THR A 49 2.36 5.70 -18.89
CA THR A 49 1.30 4.90 -19.53
C THR A 49 0.68 3.88 -18.59
N VAL A 50 -0.48 3.33 -18.97
CA VAL A 50 -1.18 2.24 -18.24
C VAL A 50 -0.25 1.05 -17.97
N ARG A 51 0.66 0.72 -18.89
CA ARG A 51 1.61 -0.38 -18.70
C ARG A 51 2.54 -0.14 -17.52
N HIS A 52 3.05 1.08 -17.36
CA HIS A 52 3.91 1.45 -16.24
C HIS A 52 3.18 1.30 -14.90
N VAL A 53 1.93 1.77 -14.82
CA VAL A 53 1.10 1.64 -13.62
C VAL A 53 0.82 0.17 -13.27
N ARG A 54 0.56 -0.67 -14.27
CA ARG A 54 0.36 -2.11 -14.05
C ARG A 54 1.63 -2.83 -13.60
N VAL A 55 2.80 -2.45 -14.12
CA VAL A 55 4.09 -2.96 -13.63
C VAL A 55 4.29 -2.54 -12.18
N PHE A 56 4.02 -1.28 -11.84
CA PHE A 56 4.11 -0.82 -10.46
C PHE A 56 3.15 -1.58 -9.52
N ALA A 57 1.91 -1.81 -9.96
CA ALA A 57 0.94 -2.64 -9.23
C ALA A 57 1.44 -4.07 -9.01
N ALA A 58 2.03 -4.70 -10.03
CA ALA A 58 2.61 -6.03 -9.90
C ALA A 58 3.78 -6.05 -8.90
N LEU A 59 4.64 -5.03 -8.90
CA LEU A 59 5.74 -4.92 -7.93
C LEU A 59 5.22 -4.82 -6.49
N GLU A 60 4.15 -4.05 -6.24
CA GLU A 60 3.53 -3.97 -4.91
C GLU A 60 2.94 -5.32 -4.47
N LEU A 61 2.22 -6.00 -5.37
CA LEU A 61 1.63 -7.31 -5.07
C LEU A 61 2.69 -8.36 -4.79
N LEU A 62 3.72 -8.45 -5.63
CA LEU A 62 4.83 -9.39 -5.44
C LEU A 62 5.59 -9.07 -4.16
N THR A 63 5.81 -7.79 -3.85
CA THR A 63 6.46 -7.38 -2.60
C THR A 63 5.61 -7.76 -1.38
N ALA A 64 4.30 -7.54 -1.43
CA ALA A 64 3.38 -7.92 -0.36
C ALA A 64 3.41 -9.44 -0.10
N LEU A 65 3.34 -10.25 -1.16
CA LEU A 65 3.40 -11.71 -1.06
C LEU A 65 4.77 -12.20 -0.59
N ALA A 66 5.86 -11.61 -1.08
CA ALA A 66 7.21 -11.97 -0.66
C ALA A 66 7.48 -11.64 0.81
N LEU A 67 6.81 -10.63 1.37
CA LEU A 67 6.95 -10.22 2.77
C LEU A 67 6.33 -11.25 3.75
N THR A 68 5.37 -12.06 3.30
CA THR A 68 4.80 -13.16 4.10
C THR A 68 5.64 -14.43 4.04
N ALA A 69 6.53 -14.58 3.05
CA ALA A 69 7.43 -15.72 2.92
C ALA A 69 8.72 -15.52 3.75
N ALA A 70 8.98 -16.41 4.72
CA ALA A 70 10.12 -16.29 5.62
C ALA A 70 11.48 -16.16 4.89
N VAL A 71 11.66 -16.90 3.78
CA VAL A 71 12.90 -16.89 2.98
C VAL A 71 13.09 -15.59 2.20
N ALA A 72 12.01 -15.02 1.65
CA ALA A 72 12.06 -13.80 0.83
C ALA A 72 11.92 -12.51 1.65
N ARG A 73 11.57 -12.62 2.94
CA ARG A 73 11.28 -11.51 3.85
C ARG A 73 12.35 -10.40 3.83
N PRO A 74 13.67 -10.65 3.92
CA PRO A 74 14.65 -9.57 3.94
C PRO A 74 14.68 -8.76 2.64
N ALA A 75 14.64 -9.45 1.50
CA ALA A 75 14.61 -8.80 0.18
C ALA A 75 13.31 -8.02 -0.02
N ALA A 76 12.17 -8.61 0.37
CA ALA A 76 10.87 -7.95 0.33
C ALA A 76 10.85 -6.69 1.22
N ALA A 77 11.41 -6.74 2.43
CA ALA A 77 11.47 -5.59 3.32
C ALA A 77 12.25 -4.41 2.69
N TRP A 78 13.36 -4.67 2.00
CA TRP A 78 14.07 -3.64 1.24
C TRP A 78 13.24 -3.09 0.08
N ALA A 79 12.54 -3.96 -0.66
CA ALA A 79 11.62 -3.52 -1.71
C ALA A 79 10.50 -2.63 -1.16
N VAL A 80 9.94 -2.96 0.01
CA VAL A 80 9.00 -2.09 0.73
C VAL A 80 9.65 -0.73 1.03
N GLY A 81 10.89 -0.72 1.51
CA GLY A 81 11.62 0.51 1.78
C GLY A 81 11.73 1.40 0.54
N VAL A 82 12.12 0.82 -0.61
CA VAL A 82 12.18 1.54 -1.88
C VAL A 82 10.82 2.08 -2.29
N LEU A 83 9.76 1.26 -2.21
CA LEU A 83 8.39 1.72 -2.48
C LEU A 83 7.99 2.85 -1.53
N GLY A 84 8.34 2.77 -0.24
CA GLY A 84 8.13 3.81 0.75
C GLY A 84 8.79 5.14 0.37
N VAL A 85 10.06 5.10 -0.06
CA VAL A 85 10.76 6.29 -0.57
C VAL A 85 10.02 6.87 -1.77
N THR A 86 9.61 6.03 -2.74
CA THR A 86 8.88 6.53 -3.92
C THR A 86 7.56 7.22 -3.56
N PHE A 87 6.82 6.68 -2.58
CA PHE A 87 5.60 7.31 -2.09
C PHE A 87 5.85 8.62 -1.36
N ALA A 88 6.89 8.67 -0.53
CA ALA A 88 7.26 9.89 0.18
C ALA A 88 7.65 11.00 -0.81
N LEU A 89 8.49 10.68 -1.79
CA LEU A 89 8.89 11.61 -2.85
C LEU A 89 7.69 12.10 -3.67
N ALA A 90 6.78 11.19 -4.06
CA ALA A 90 5.56 11.58 -4.77
C ALA A 90 4.67 12.52 -3.92
N GLY A 91 4.58 12.28 -2.61
CA GLY A 91 3.86 13.14 -1.67
C GLY A 91 4.50 14.53 -1.50
N VAL A 92 5.84 14.59 -1.40
CA VAL A 92 6.59 15.85 -1.35
C VAL A 92 6.39 16.63 -2.65
N LEU A 93 6.58 16.00 -3.81
CA LEU A 93 6.37 16.63 -5.12
C LEU A 93 4.93 17.11 -5.29
N GLY A 94 3.94 16.32 -4.87
CA GLY A 94 2.53 16.71 -4.88
C GLY A 94 2.24 17.95 -4.04
N THR A 95 2.88 18.03 -2.86
CA THR A 95 2.75 19.17 -1.95
C THR A 95 3.41 20.43 -2.55
N LEU A 96 4.61 20.30 -3.10
CA LEU A 96 5.35 21.42 -3.70
C LEU A 96 4.67 21.97 -4.97
N ARG A 97 4.02 21.11 -5.75
CA ARG A 97 3.32 21.50 -6.99
C ARG A 97 1.87 21.92 -6.78
N GLY A 98 1.36 21.86 -5.54
CA GLY A 98 -0.05 22.17 -5.25
C GLY A 98 -1.03 21.27 -6.01
N GLY A 99 -0.62 20.04 -6.32
CA GLY A 99 -1.39 19.12 -7.14
C GLY A 99 -2.74 18.80 -6.51
N ARG A 100 -3.84 19.04 -7.22
CA ARG A 100 -5.20 18.76 -6.75
C ARG A 100 -5.74 17.41 -7.22
N THR A 101 -5.01 16.68 -8.06
CA THR A 101 -5.50 15.44 -8.64
C THR A 101 -5.45 14.28 -7.65
N ALA A 102 -6.60 13.64 -7.51
CA ALA A 102 -6.80 12.53 -6.59
C ALA A 102 -5.98 11.31 -7.02
N CYS A 103 -5.08 10.86 -6.15
CA CYS A 103 -4.08 9.86 -6.51
C CYS A 103 -4.60 8.42 -6.53
N GLY A 104 -5.78 8.17 -5.93
CA GLY A 104 -6.35 6.82 -5.79
C GLY A 104 -5.47 5.86 -4.98
N CYS A 105 -4.49 6.39 -4.24
CA CYS A 105 -3.52 5.56 -3.52
C CYS A 105 -4.23 4.79 -2.40
N PHE A 106 -3.73 3.57 -2.13
CA PHE A 106 -4.27 2.68 -1.07
C PHE A 106 -5.70 2.18 -1.29
N GLY A 107 -6.17 2.12 -2.54
CA GLY A 107 -7.47 1.55 -2.88
C GLY A 107 -8.68 2.41 -2.54
N GLY A 108 -8.46 3.61 -1.99
CA GLY A 108 -9.52 4.58 -1.82
C GLY A 108 -9.85 5.28 -3.13
N SER A 109 -11.14 5.32 -3.46
CA SER A 109 -11.73 6.30 -4.39
C SER A 109 -11.73 7.73 -3.81
N ALA A 110 -10.95 7.98 -2.76
CA ALA A 110 -10.91 9.26 -2.09
C ALA A 110 -10.30 10.31 -3.01
N ASP A 111 -11.00 11.44 -3.14
CA ASP A 111 -10.59 12.66 -3.85
C ASP A 111 -9.36 13.35 -3.23
N ARG A 112 -8.54 12.61 -2.47
CA ARG A 112 -7.41 13.16 -1.75
C ARG A 112 -6.21 13.33 -2.68
N PRO A 113 -5.65 14.54 -2.78
CA PRO A 113 -4.46 14.79 -3.58
C PRO A 113 -3.21 14.12 -2.99
N LEU A 114 -2.17 13.99 -3.82
CA LEU A 114 -0.83 13.60 -3.35
C LEU A 114 -0.30 14.65 -2.37
N GLY A 115 0.04 14.24 -1.15
CA GLY A 115 0.48 15.19 -0.14
C GLY A 115 0.96 14.57 1.17
N PRO A 116 0.73 15.23 2.33
CA PRO A 116 1.29 14.83 3.63
C PRO A 116 0.99 13.38 4.02
N PHE A 117 -0.18 12.85 3.65
CA PHE A 117 -0.52 11.46 3.91
C PHE A 117 0.41 10.47 3.18
N ASN A 118 0.76 10.75 1.93
CA ASN A 118 1.73 9.93 1.18
C ASN A 118 3.14 10.04 1.75
N ILE A 119 3.51 11.21 2.27
CA ILE A 119 4.79 11.43 2.96
C ILE A 119 4.84 10.56 4.22
N ALA A 120 3.80 10.63 5.06
CA ALA A 120 3.72 9.85 6.28
C ALA A 120 3.68 8.33 6.00
N ALA A 121 2.85 7.89 5.05
CA ALA A 121 2.78 6.50 4.66
C ALA A 121 4.12 5.99 4.09
N GLY A 122 4.77 6.79 3.22
CA GLY A 122 6.09 6.47 2.68
C GLY A 122 7.16 6.36 3.77
N ALA A 123 7.17 7.30 4.73
CA ALA A 123 8.08 7.28 5.87
C ALA A 123 7.89 6.04 6.76
N LEU A 124 6.63 5.64 7.02
CA LEU A 124 6.33 4.42 7.76
C LEU A 124 6.81 3.17 7.01
N LEU A 125 6.59 3.09 5.69
CA LEU A 125 7.07 1.99 4.86
C LEU A 125 8.60 1.92 4.83
N THR A 126 9.30 3.05 4.82
CA THR A 126 10.78 3.07 4.90
C THR A 126 11.36 2.54 6.21
N ALA A 127 10.57 2.47 7.28
CA ALA A 127 11.00 1.90 8.54
C ALA A 127 10.95 0.36 8.56
N VAL A 128 10.20 -0.27 7.63
CA VAL A 128 10.02 -1.74 7.57
C VAL A 128 11.34 -2.52 7.43
N PRO A 129 12.31 -2.12 6.57
CA PRO A 129 13.64 -2.73 6.55
C PRO A 129 14.31 -2.75 7.93
N VAL A 130 14.25 -1.64 8.68
CA VAL A 130 14.91 -1.51 9.99
C VAL A 130 14.33 -2.50 11.00
N VAL A 131 12.99 -2.64 11.03
CA VAL A 131 12.31 -3.62 11.89
C VAL A 131 12.72 -5.05 11.53
N ASN A 132 12.88 -5.35 10.24
CA ASN A 132 13.26 -6.69 9.78
C ASN A 132 14.75 -7.01 10.00
N LEU A 133 15.63 -6.01 9.98
CA LEU A 133 17.05 -6.17 10.32
C LEU A 133 17.28 -6.47 11.80
N ALA A 134 16.43 -5.93 12.67
CA ALA A 134 16.50 -6.18 14.11
C ALA A 134 15.87 -7.54 14.54
N ALA A 135 15.19 -8.23 13.63
CA ALA A 135 14.47 -9.47 13.94
C ALA A 135 15.38 -10.70 13.89
N VAL A 136 15.33 -11.52 14.94
CA VAL A 136 15.99 -12.82 14.95
C VAL A 136 15.24 -13.77 13.99
N PRO A 137 15.94 -14.60 13.20
CA PRO A 137 15.28 -15.61 12.36
C PRO A 137 14.48 -16.60 13.23
N GLY A 138 13.16 -16.53 13.16
CA GLY A 138 12.24 -17.50 13.78
C GLY A 138 11.86 -18.65 12.84
N GLY A 139 11.14 -19.65 13.36
CA GLY A 139 10.69 -20.81 12.59
C GLY A 139 9.83 -20.44 11.36
N GLY A 140 10.31 -20.79 10.17
CA GLY A 140 9.75 -20.36 8.89
C GLY A 140 8.25 -20.66 8.66
N PRO A 141 7.75 -21.88 8.95
CA PRO A 141 6.34 -22.21 8.70
C PRO A 141 5.36 -21.41 9.57
N ALA A 142 5.66 -21.25 10.86
CA ALA A 142 4.79 -20.51 11.78
C ALA A 142 4.68 -19.03 11.38
N TYR A 143 5.81 -18.42 10.97
CA TYR A 143 5.82 -17.04 10.47
C TYR A 143 4.91 -16.87 9.24
N PHE A 144 4.98 -17.78 8.27
CA PHE A 144 4.15 -17.69 7.06
C PHE A 144 2.66 -17.69 7.40
N PHE A 145 2.19 -18.64 8.22
CA PHE A 145 0.77 -18.71 8.60
C PHE A 145 0.30 -17.47 9.34
N GLN A 146 1.10 -16.98 10.29
CA GLN A 146 0.77 -15.77 11.05
C GLN A 146 0.74 -14.53 10.15
N ALA A 147 1.77 -14.34 9.32
CA ALA A 147 1.88 -13.21 8.42
C ALA A 147 0.77 -13.23 7.35
N ALA A 148 0.52 -14.37 6.71
CA ALA A 148 -0.52 -14.51 5.70
C ALA A 148 -1.92 -14.27 6.27
N THR A 149 -2.22 -14.82 7.46
CA THR A 149 -3.50 -14.59 8.15
C THR A 149 -3.64 -13.11 8.54
N GLY A 150 -2.60 -12.51 9.11
CA GLY A 150 -2.56 -11.09 9.44
C GLY A 150 -2.76 -10.20 8.21
N THR A 151 -2.14 -10.53 7.08
CA THR A 151 -2.33 -9.83 5.80
C THR A 151 -3.76 -9.95 5.30
N ALA A 152 -4.35 -11.15 5.33
CA ALA A 152 -5.74 -11.36 4.90
C ALA A 152 -6.73 -10.58 5.76
N CYS A 153 -6.61 -10.68 7.09
CA CYS A 153 -7.44 -9.91 8.03
C CYS A 153 -7.23 -8.41 7.87
N GLY A 154 -5.97 -7.96 7.75
CA GLY A 154 -5.64 -6.55 7.56
C GLY A 154 -6.19 -6.00 6.24
N ALA A 155 -6.11 -6.76 5.15
CA ALA A 155 -6.67 -6.36 3.86
C ALA A 155 -8.20 -6.26 3.92
N LEU A 156 -8.86 -7.23 4.57
CA LEU A 156 -10.30 -7.19 4.78
C LEU A 156 -10.73 -5.96 5.59
N LEU A 157 -10.06 -5.70 6.73
CA LEU A 157 -10.34 -4.53 7.57
C LEU A 157 -10.10 -3.22 6.81
N LEU A 158 -9.02 -3.14 6.04
CA LEU A 158 -8.71 -1.97 5.22
C LEU A 158 -9.78 -1.75 4.15
N CYS A 159 -10.21 -2.80 3.44
CA CYS A 159 -11.29 -2.73 2.47
C CYS A 159 -12.61 -2.28 3.12
N LEU A 160 -12.99 -2.86 4.26
CA LEU A 160 -14.19 -2.47 5.01
C LEU A 160 -14.12 -1.00 5.45
N TRP A 161 -12.96 -0.54 5.90
CA TRP A 161 -12.75 0.84 6.32
C TRP A 161 -12.82 1.82 5.14
N VAL A 162 -12.14 1.52 4.04
CA VAL A 162 -12.11 2.35 2.83
C VAL A 162 -13.51 2.44 2.20
N HIS A 163 -14.23 1.33 2.15
CA HIS A 163 -15.58 1.25 1.59
C HIS A 163 -16.70 1.38 2.62
N ARG A 164 -16.42 1.89 3.82
CA ARG A 164 -17.41 2.03 4.91
C ARG A 164 -18.65 2.84 4.52
N GLY A 165 -18.54 3.75 3.54
CA GLY A 165 -19.69 4.49 3.00
C GLY A 165 -20.68 3.55 2.31
N LEU A 166 -20.17 2.72 1.40
CA LEU A 166 -20.96 1.67 0.73
C LEU A 166 -21.54 0.69 1.74
N VAL A 167 -20.76 0.26 2.73
CA VAL A 167 -21.24 -0.64 3.80
C VAL A 167 -22.40 0.02 4.56
N LYS A 168 -22.26 1.30 4.94
CA LYS A 168 -23.35 2.04 5.59
C LYS A 168 -24.60 2.11 4.71
N ASP A 169 -24.44 2.38 3.42
CA ASP A 169 -25.57 2.47 2.48
C ASP A 169 -26.28 1.12 2.29
N PHE A 170 -25.54 0.00 2.23
CA PHE A 170 -26.14 -1.34 2.22
C PHE A 170 -26.87 -1.71 3.50
N THR A 171 -26.43 -1.19 4.65
CA THR A 171 -27.07 -1.45 5.95
C THR A 171 -28.23 -0.50 6.28
N ARG A 172 -28.43 0.57 5.50
CA ARG A 172 -29.55 1.48 5.70
C ARG A 172 -30.84 0.81 5.21
N PRO A 173 -31.92 0.81 6.02
CA PRO A 173 -33.21 0.31 5.55
C PRO A 173 -33.67 1.12 4.33
N LEU A 174 -34.10 0.44 3.27
CA LEU A 174 -34.66 1.09 2.10
C LEU A 174 -35.89 1.91 2.53
N PRO A 175 -36.06 3.16 2.04
CA PRO A 175 -37.26 3.93 2.32
C PRO A 175 -38.48 3.13 1.87
N ALA A 176 -39.46 2.95 2.76
CA ALA A 176 -40.71 2.28 2.42
C ALA A 176 -41.32 2.98 1.21
N SER A 177 -41.44 2.27 0.09
CA SER A 177 -42.09 2.76 -1.12
C SER A 177 -43.50 3.21 -0.77
N ARG A 178 -43.78 4.51 -0.95
CA ARG A 178 -45.12 5.08 -0.82
C ARG A 178 -45.94 4.82 -2.07
#